data_AF-A0A7X5R127-F1
#
_entry.id   AF-A0A7X5R127-F1
#
_cell.length_a   1.000
_cell.length_b   1.000
_cell.length_c   1.000
_cell.angle_alpha   90.00
_cell.angle_beta   90.00
_cell.angle_gamma   90.00
#
_symmetry.space_group_name_H-M   'P 1'
#
loop_
_entity.id
_entity.type
_entity.pdbx_description
1 polymer ?
#
loop_
_entity_poly.entity_id
_entity_poly.type
_entity_poly.pdbx_seq_one_letter_code
_entity_poly.pdbx_strand_id
1 'polypeptide(L)'
;MQKEFLVNIKGNKGDKGDANTLSIGTVTTAATGVAASASITGTVPVQTLNLTLPRGEKGETGAGQKWDDIADRPVTFPPATHSHTVSQIAGLDSSLNSKAPLTHAHVVSDVVGLSDALAQKASASHAHAATDVVGLDSRLKALPIRIQASAATIPVTAGIEKAYVVTFQQAFSKPPIVTASPLRGDAIDGVRLAVGQVTTTNFTMVVKTAVGGNFYASYIAVEI
;
A
#
# COMPACT_ATOMS: atom_id res chain seq x y z
N MET A 1 -59.62 -100.54 118.11
CA MET A 1 -59.06 -100.83 116.77
C MET A 1 -59.61 -99.77 115.83
N GLN A 2 -58.77 -98.79 115.44
CA GLN A 2 -58.80 -97.93 114.24
C GLN A 2 -60.11 -97.21 113.87
N LYS A 3 -60.17 -95.92 113.53
CA LYS A 3 -59.42 -95.14 112.53
C LYS A 3 -59.66 -93.65 112.86
N GLU A 4 -58.62 -92.89 113.15
CA GLU A 4 -58.10 -91.83 112.27
C GLU A 4 -59.10 -91.11 111.33
N PHE A 5 -58.90 -89.79 111.28
CA PHE A 5 -58.96 -88.97 110.07
C PHE A 5 -60.28 -88.27 109.71
N LEU A 6 -60.47 -87.05 110.24
CA LEU A 6 -60.98 -85.92 109.46
C LEU A 6 -60.19 -84.64 109.83
N VAL A 7 -58.86 -84.76 109.86
CA VAL A 7 -57.99 -83.57 109.90
C VAL A 7 -58.14 -82.85 108.56
N ASN A 8 -58.54 -81.57 108.62
CA ASN A 8 -58.40 -80.59 107.56
C ASN A 8 -58.81 -81.06 106.15
N ILE A 9 -60.12 -81.16 105.90
CA ILE A 9 -60.65 -81.25 104.53
C ILE A 9 -60.52 -79.88 103.82
N LYS A 10 -59.31 -79.37 103.71
CA LYS A 10 -59.01 -78.28 102.79
C LYS A 10 -58.71 -78.93 101.46
N GLY A 11 -59.52 -78.64 100.43
CA GLY A 11 -59.24 -79.09 99.08
C GLY A 11 -57.79 -78.76 98.71
N ASN A 12 -57.13 -79.69 98.00
CA ASN A 12 -55.80 -79.46 97.47
C ASN A 12 -55.78 -78.11 96.74
N LYS A 13 -54.66 -77.40 96.80
CA LYS A 13 -54.47 -76.19 95.99
C LYS A 13 -54.82 -76.55 94.55
N GLY A 14 -55.69 -75.77 93.92
CA GLY A 14 -56.04 -75.99 92.51
C GLY A 14 -54.79 -75.95 91.63
N ASP A 15 -54.85 -76.68 90.52
CA ASP A 15 -53.75 -76.73 89.55
C ASP A 15 -53.38 -75.32 89.10
N LYS A 16 -52.07 -75.10 88.89
CA LYS A 16 -51.60 -73.85 88.30
C LYS A 16 -52.20 -73.74 86.89
N GLY A 17 -52.95 -72.67 86.64
CA GLY A 17 -53.48 -72.40 85.29
C GLY A 17 -52.38 -72.33 84.24
N ASP A 18 -52.74 -72.65 82.99
CA ASP A 18 -51.80 -72.70 81.86
C ASP A 18 -51.01 -71.40 81.72
N ALA A 19 -49.74 -71.51 81.36
CA ALA A 19 -48.87 -70.36 81.17
C ALA A 19 -49.30 -69.57 79.93
N ASN A 20 -49.63 -68.29 80.10
CA ASN A 20 -49.95 -67.41 78.98
C ASN A 20 -48.69 -67.12 78.15
N THR A 21 -48.80 -67.30 76.84
CA THR A 21 -47.78 -67.04 75.83
C THR A 21 -48.25 -65.84 75.00
N LEU A 22 -47.48 -64.75 75.03
CA LEU A 22 -47.74 -63.55 74.22
C LEU A 22 -46.69 -63.46 73.12
N SER A 23 -47.12 -63.46 71.86
CA SER A 23 -46.26 -63.24 70.70
C SER A 23 -46.49 -61.85 70.10
N ILE A 24 -45.48 -61.33 69.39
CA ILE A 24 -45.66 -60.12 68.58
C ILE A 24 -46.36 -60.52 67.28
N GLY A 25 -47.43 -59.81 66.96
CA GLY A 25 -48.15 -59.92 65.70
C GLY A 25 -47.66 -58.87 64.71
N THR A 26 -48.59 -58.05 64.21
CA THR A 26 -48.25 -57.00 63.26
C THR A 26 -47.65 -55.79 63.96
N VAL A 27 -46.60 -55.23 63.34
CA VAL A 27 -46.11 -53.89 63.66
C VAL A 27 -46.27 -53.05 62.41
N THR A 28 -47.19 -52.10 62.44
CA THR A 28 -47.52 -51.25 61.29
C THR A 28 -47.13 -49.81 61.55
N THR A 29 -46.69 -49.12 60.50
CA THR A 29 -46.39 -47.68 60.60
C THR A 29 -47.58 -46.87 60.09
N ALA A 30 -48.20 -46.10 60.96
CA ALA A 30 -49.26 -45.16 60.60
C ALA A 30 -48.70 -43.84 60.05
N ALA A 31 -49.57 -43.06 59.42
CA ALA A 31 -49.26 -41.70 59.02
C ALA A 31 -48.84 -40.84 60.22
N THR A 32 -48.10 -39.78 59.93
CA THR A 32 -47.69 -38.80 60.93
C THR A 32 -48.91 -38.14 61.59
N GLY A 33 -48.84 -37.91 62.90
CA GLY A 33 -49.92 -37.32 63.69
C GLY A 33 -51.01 -38.31 64.16
N VAL A 34 -50.96 -39.57 63.75
CA VAL A 34 -51.86 -40.62 64.28
C VAL A 34 -51.39 -41.08 65.67
N ALA A 35 -52.29 -41.30 66.62
CA ALA A 35 -51.91 -41.82 67.93
C ALA A 35 -51.39 -43.27 67.81
N ALA A 36 -50.33 -43.59 68.57
CA ALA A 36 -49.89 -44.98 68.67
C ALA A 36 -50.98 -45.84 69.32
N SER A 37 -51.16 -47.07 68.83
CA SER A 37 -52.15 -48.00 69.36
C SER A 37 -51.58 -49.40 69.55
N ALA A 38 -52.10 -50.12 70.54
CA ALA A 38 -51.79 -51.51 70.80
C ALA A 38 -53.10 -52.31 70.96
N SER A 39 -53.15 -53.52 70.41
CA SER A 39 -54.26 -54.45 70.59
C SER A 39 -53.76 -55.86 70.85
N ILE A 40 -54.44 -56.58 71.76
CA ILE A 40 -54.17 -57.99 72.01
C ILE A 40 -55.31 -58.79 71.39
N THR A 41 -54.94 -59.75 70.55
CA THR A 41 -55.86 -60.69 69.90
C THR A 41 -55.53 -62.13 70.30
N GLY A 42 -56.45 -63.06 70.06
CA GLY A 42 -56.31 -64.46 70.48
C GLY A 42 -56.96 -64.72 71.83
N THR A 43 -56.92 -65.98 72.26
CA THR A 43 -57.49 -66.42 73.53
C THR A 43 -56.43 -67.15 74.35
N VAL A 44 -56.57 -67.14 75.66
CA VAL A 44 -55.62 -67.85 76.53
C VAL A 44 -55.54 -69.34 76.15
N PRO A 45 -54.34 -69.95 76.19
CA PRO A 45 -53.09 -69.38 76.66
C PRO A 45 -52.22 -68.72 75.58
N VAL A 46 -52.64 -68.58 74.32
CA VAL A 46 -51.80 -68.00 73.24
C VAL A 46 -52.42 -66.75 72.66
N GLN A 47 -51.78 -65.61 72.92
CA GLN A 47 -52.24 -64.29 72.51
C GLN A 47 -51.19 -63.58 71.67
N THR A 48 -51.63 -62.57 70.92
CA THR A 48 -50.80 -61.83 69.98
C THR A 48 -51.00 -60.34 70.18
N LEU A 49 -49.90 -59.62 70.42
CA LEU A 49 -49.86 -58.18 70.55
C LEU A 49 -49.57 -57.54 69.18
N ASN A 50 -50.51 -56.75 68.68
CA ASN A 50 -50.36 -55.96 67.47
C ASN A 50 -50.12 -54.49 67.85
N LEU A 51 -49.23 -53.82 67.11
CA LEU A 51 -48.80 -52.45 67.34
C LEU A 51 -48.96 -51.62 66.07
N THR A 52 -49.47 -50.41 66.23
CA THR A 52 -49.47 -49.38 65.19
C THR A 52 -48.72 -48.18 65.73
N LEU A 53 -47.59 -47.86 65.09
CA LEU A 53 -46.70 -46.77 65.49
C LEU A 53 -46.74 -45.66 64.44
N PRO A 54 -47.00 -44.39 64.80
CA PRO A 54 -46.96 -43.30 63.83
C PRO A 54 -45.53 -43.04 63.32
N ARG A 55 -45.42 -42.68 62.04
CA ARG A 55 -44.18 -42.09 61.52
C ARG A 55 -43.96 -40.72 62.17
N GLY A 56 -42.69 -40.34 62.38
CA GLY A 56 -42.34 -38.96 62.76
C GLY A 56 -42.69 -37.94 61.67
N GLU A 57 -42.66 -36.66 62.03
CA GLU A 57 -42.70 -35.55 61.08
C GLU A 57 -41.50 -35.61 60.13
N LYS A 58 -41.67 -35.10 58.91
CA LYS A 58 -40.55 -34.92 57.99
C LYS A 58 -39.56 -33.95 58.64
N GLY A 59 -38.29 -34.32 58.73
CA GLY A 59 -37.24 -33.40 59.21
C GLY A 59 -37.16 -32.15 58.33
N GLU A 60 -36.75 -31.02 58.91
CA GLU A 60 -36.48 -29.80 58.15
C GLU A 60 -35.43 -30.08 57.08
N THR A 61 -35.68 -29.63 55.84
CA THR A 61 -34.67 -29.72 54.77
C THR A 61 -33.47 -28.86 55.20
N GLY A 62 -32.26 -29.45 55.24
CA GLY A 62 -31.05 -28.67 55.51
C GLY A 62 -30.94 -27.49 54.55
N ALA A 63 -30.68 -26.29 55.07
CA ALA A 63 -30.42 -25.11 54.25
C ALA A 63 -29.15 -25.35 53.43
N GLY A 64 -29.28 -25.73 52.16
CA GLY A 64 -28.15 -25.73 51.25
C GLY A 64 -27.56 -24.33 51.22
N GLN A 65 -26.25 -24.19 51.41
CA GLN A 65 -25.61 -22.88 51.37
C GLN A 65 -25.86 -22.23 50.01
N LYS A 66 -26.51 -21.07 49.98
CA LYS A 66 -26.73 -20.32 48.75
C LYS A 66 -25.41 -19.70 48.34
N TRP A 67 -25.15 -19.61 47.03
CA TRP A 67 -23.93 -18.96 46.52
C TRP A 67 -23.72 -17.55 47.11
N ASP A 68 -24.82 -16.82 47.34
CA ASP A 68 -24.76 -15.48 47.92
C ASP A 68 -24.31 -15.45 49.39
N ASP A 69 -24.50 -16.55 50.13
CA ASP A 69 -24.19 -16.69 51.56
C ASP A 69 -22.72 -17.11 51.80
N ILE A 70 -21.98 -17.42 50.73
CA ILE A 70 -20.56 -17.75 50.80
C ILE A 70 -19.77 -16.45 50.96
N ALA A 71 -19.27 -16.22 52.18
CA ALA A 71 -18.32 -15.16 52.49
C ALA A 71 -16.98 -15.40 51.77
N ASP A 72 -16.24 -14.31 51.50
CA ASP A 72 -14.88 -14.32 50.92
C ASP A 72 -14.72 -15.08 49.60
N ARG A 73 -15.81 -15.22 48.83
CA ARG A 73 -15.75 -15.82 47.49
C ARG A 73 -14.82 -15.01 46.56
N PRO A 74 -13.96 -15.66 45.76
CA PRO A 74 -13.16 -14.97 44.76
C PRO A 74 -14.03 -14.17 43.80
N VAL A 75 -13.65 -12.91 43.55
CA VAL A 75 -14.32 -12.05 42.58
C VAL A 75 -13.79 -12.25 41.15
N THR A 76 -12.71 -13.01 41.00
CA THR A 76 -12.10 -13.36 39.71
C THR A 76 -11.79 -14.84 39.68
N PHE A 77 -12.16 -15.50 38.59
CA PHE A 77 -11.85 -16.90 38.33
C PHE A 77 -10.92 -16.95 37.11
N PRO A 78 -9.81 -17.72 37.15
CA PRO A 78 -8.97 -17.92 35.99
C PRO A 78 -9.81 -18.42 34.79
N PRO A 79 -9.84 -17.70 33.66
CA PRO A 79 -10.66 -18.10 32.54
C PRO A 79 -10.10 -19.36 31.88
N ALA A 80 -10.99 -20.25 31.44
CA ALA A 80 -10.62 -21.30 30.51
C ALA A 80 -10.19 -20.71 29.16
N THR A 81 -9.47 -21.49 28.37
CA THR A 81 -9.11 -21.11 27.00
C THR A 81 -10.38 -20.80 26.20
N HIS A 82 -10.39 -19.62 25.57
CA HIS A 82 -11.48 -19.13 24.74
C HIS A 82 -10.92 -18.26 23.61
N SER A 83 -11.79 -17.77 22.73
CA SER A 83 -11.44 -16.92 21.60
C SER A 83 -12.15 -15.58 21.65
N HIS A 84 -11.56 -14.59 20.97
CA HIS A 84 -12.14 -13.27 20.75
C HIS A 84 -12.34 -13.02 19.26
N THR A 85 -13.41 -12.31 18.93
CA THR A 85 -13.58 -11.64 17.64
C THR A 85 -12.82 -10.31 17.63
N VAL A 86 -12.53 -9.79 16.43
CA VAL A 86 -11.87 -8.48 16.24
C VAL A 86 -12.62 -7.35 16.98
N SER A 87 -13.96 -7.40 17.01
CA SER A 87 -14.81 -6.41 17.69
C SER A 87 -14.58 -6.33 19.21
N GLN A 88 -14.07 -7.40 19.82
CA GLN A 88 -13.77 -7.44 21.26
C GLN A 88 -12.39 -6.85 21.59
N ILE A 89 -11.58 -6.50 20.58
CA ILE A 89 -10.25 -5.93 20.77
C ILE A 89 -10.36 -4.39 20.74
N ALA A 90 -10.63 -3.80 21.90
CA ALA A 90 -10.72 -2.35 22.05
C ALA A 90 -9.44 -1.66 21.54
N GLY A 91 -9.61 -0.65 20.69
CA GLY A 91 -8.51 0.16 20.15
C GLY A 91 -7.80 -0.42 18.92
N LEU A 92 -8.21 -1.60 18.42
CA LEU A 92 -7.63 -2.19 17.21
C LEU A 92 -7.84 -1.29 15.98
N ASP A 93 -9.04 -0.75 15.80
CA ASP A 93 -9.32 0.18 14.69
C ASP A 93 -8.46 1.44 14.75
N SER A 94 -8.29 2.03 15.94
CA SER A 94 -7.42 3.19 16.14
C SER A 94 -5.95 2.89 15.81
N SER A 95 -5.48 1.70 16.20
CA SER A 95 -4.12 1.24 15.92
C SER A 95 -3.90 1.01 14.42
N LEU A 96 -4.87 0.39 13.73
CA LEU A 96 -4.82 0.14 12.29
C LEU A 96 -4.90 1.45 11.49
N ASN A 97 -5.79 2.36 11.87
CA ASN A 97 -5.95 3.67 11.22
C ASN A 97 -4.70 4.56 11.36
N SER A 98 -3.77 4.23 12.25
CA SER A 98 -2.52 4.96 12.46
C SER A 98 -1.33 4.40 11.66
N LYS A 99 -1.47 3.27 10.97
CA LYS A 99 -0.35 2.60 10.29
C LYS A 99 0.03 3.23 8.94
N ALA A 100 -0.91 3.87 8.24
CA ALA A 100 -0.61 4.66 7.06
C ALA A 100 -1.79 5.61 6.75
N PRO A 101 -1.54 6.89 6.44
CA PRO A 101 -2.57 7.78 5.91
C PRO A 101 -3.13 7.23 4.59
N LEU A 102 -4.46 7.26 4.44
CA LEU A 102 -5.18 6.94 3.19
C LEU A 102 -4.66 7.76 1.98
N THR A 103 -4.09 8.93 2.25
CA THR A 103 -3.33 9.72 1.27
C THR A 103 -1.95 10.02 1.85
N HIS A 104 -0.93 9.38 1.30
CA HIS A 104 0.46 9.75 1.56
C HIS A 104 1.19 9.93 0.24
N ALA A 105 2.23 10.75 0.28
CA ALA A 105 3.09 11.03 -0.86
C ALA A 105 4.49 10.55 -0.55
N HIS A 106 5.17 10.06 -1.58
CA HIS A 106 6.60 9.80 -1.54
C HIS A 106 7.34 10.97 -2.17
N VAL A 107 8.39 11.42 -1.51
CA VAL A 107 9.36 12.30 -2.14
C VAL A 107 10.32 11.44 -2.98
N VAL A 108 10.91 12.00 -4.04
CA VAL A 108 11.85 11.26 -4.90
C VAL A 108 13.02 10.68 -4.11
N SER A 109 13.42 11.33 -3.00
CA SER A 109 14.46 10.84 -2.09
C SER A 109 14.11 9.54 -1.36
N ASP A 110 12.83 9.14 -1.34
CA ASP A 110 12.41 7.85 -0.78
C ASP A 110 12.86 6.67 -1.65
N VAL A 111 13.20 6.94 -2.93
CA VAL A 111 13.68 5.93 -3.87
C VAL A 111 15.20 6.05 -3.99
N VAL A 112 15.90 5.29 -3.15
CA VAL A 112 17.38 5.21 -3.18
C VAL A 112 17.86 4.86 -4.59
N GLY A 113 18.75 5.69 -5.14
CA GLY A 113 19.35 5.49 -6.47
C GLY A 113 18.51 5.98 -7.66
N LEU A 114 17.28 6.48 -7.46
CA LEU A 114 16.47 7.04 -8.57
C LEU A 114 17.10 8.30 -9.16
N SER A 115 17.60 9.20 -8.31
CA SER A 115 18.31 10.41 -8.75
C SER A 115 19.55 10.06 -9.58
N ASP A 116 20.33 9.07 -9.14
CA ASP A 116 21.53 8.61 -9.85
C ASP A 116 21.19 7.92 -11.17
N ALA A 117 20.14 7.08 -11.18
CA ALA A 117 19.67 6.42 -12.38
C ALA A 117 19.16 7.43 -13.42
N LEU A 118 18.45 8.47 -12.98
CA LEU A 118 17.93 9.51 -13.86
C LEU A 118 19.07 10.40 -14.40
N ALA A 119 20.04 10.75 -13.55
CA ALA A 119 21.24 11.47 -13.96
C ALA A 119 22.07 10.68 -14.99
N GLN A 120 22.05 9.34 -14.95
CA GLN A 120 22.71 8.48 -15.93
C GLN A 120 21.93 8.34 -17.25
N LYS A 121 20.63 8.62 -17.29
CA LYS A 121 19.84 8.57 -18.55
C LYS A 121 20.09 9.76 -19.45
N ALA A 122 20.46 10.91 -18.88
CA ALA A 122 20.98 12.02 -19.63
C ALA A 122 22.50 11.87 -19.71
N SER A 123 23.00 11.16 -20.73
CA SER A 123 24.43 11.17 -21.01
C SER A 123 24.87 12.64 -21.16
N ALA A 124 25.66 13.15 -20.20
CA ALA A 124 26.16 14.53 -20.16
C ALA A 124 27.04 14.88 -21.38
N SER A 125 27.43 13.88 -22.17
CA SER A 125 27.98 14.05 -23.50
C SER A 125 27.38 12.98 -24.41
N HIS A 126 26.39 13.37 -25.21
CA HIS A 126 26.06 12.64 -26.42
C HIS A 126 26.26 13.56 -27.62
N ALA A 127 26.74 12.98 -28.72
CA ALA A 127 26.90 13.65 -29.99
C ALA A 127 25.81 13.17 -30.94
N HIS A 128 25.26 14.11 -31.71
CA HIS A 128 24.38 13.78 -32.81
C HIS A 128 25.17 13.81 -34.12
N ALA A 129 25.01 12.78 -34.94
CA ALA A 129 25.41 12.87 -36.33
C ALA A 129 24.42 13.77 -37.07
N ALA A 130 24.85 14.42 -38.17
CA ALA A 130 23.95 15.21 -39.01
C ALA A 130 22.75 14.39 -39.52
N THR A 131 22.93 13.07 -39.68
CA THR A 131 21.89 12.10 -40.04
C THR A 131 20.77 11.98 -39.02
N ASP A 132 21.01 12.36 -37.76
CA ASP A 132 20.01 12.32 -36.69
C ASP A 132 18.98 13.45 -36.86
N VAL A 133 19.32 14.47 -37.66
CA VAL A 133 18.46 15.63 -37.93
C VAL A 133 17.89 15.51 -39.34
N VAL A 134 16.74 14.85 -39.43
CA VAL A 134 15.99 14.70 -40.69
C VAL A 134 15.84 16.05 -41.39
N GLY A 135 16.29 16.12 -42.64
CA GLY A 135 16.18 17.32 -43.48
C GLY A 135 17.31 18.35 -43.33
N LEU A 136 18.30 18.14 -42.45
CA LEU A 136 19.48 19.02 -42.37
C LEU A 136 20.24 19.06 -43.70
N ASP A 137 20.45 17.91 -44.34
CA ASP A 137 21.09 17.82 -45.67
C ASP A 137 20.32 18.61 -46.73
N SER A 138 18.99 18.53 -46.71
CA SER A 138 18.13 19.25 -47.65
C SER A 138 18.21 20.76 -47.40
N ARG A 139 18.20 21.20 -46.14
CA ARG A 139 18.31 22.62 -45.78
C ARG A 139 19.68 23.20 -46.12
N LEU A 140 20.76 22.44 -45.93
CA LEU A 140 22.11 22.86 -46.27
C LEU A 140 22.28 23.02 -47.79
N LYS A 141 21.76 22.07 -48.57
CA LYS A 141 21.75 22.16 -50.05
C LYS A 141 20.84 23.26 -50.59
N ALA A 142 19.82 23.65 -49.83
CA ALA A 142 18.88 24.70 -50.20
C ALA A 142 19.33 26.11 -49.78
N LEU A 143 20.49 26.26 -49.14
CA LEU A 143 21.05 27.58 -48.88
C LEU A 143 21.28 28.32 -50.21
N PRO A 144 20.84 29.59 -50.32
CA PRO A 144 20.84 30.29 -51.59
C PRO A 144 22.27 30.61 -52.05
N ILE A 145 22.59 30.28 -53.30
CA ILE A 145 23.76 30.82 -54.01
C ILE A 145 23.60 32.33 -54.08
N ARG A 146 24.51 33.06 -53.46
CA ARG A 146 24.46 34.52 -53.45
C ARG A 146 25.21 35.06 -54.66
N ILE A 147 24.48 35.65 -55.61
CA ILE A 147 25.05 36.28 -56.81
C ILE A 147 24.94 37.79 -56.67
N GLN A 148 26.07 38.50 -56.74
CA GLN A 148 26.08 39.96 -56.82
C GLN A 148 26.67 40.41 -58.15
N ALA A 149 25.94 41.29 -58.84
CA ALA A 149 26.45 42.04 -59.99
C ALA A 149 26.32 43.54 -59.77
N SER A 150 27.29 44.31 -60.23
CA SER A 150 27.16 45.77 -60.35
C SER A 150 28.11 46.32 -61.42
N ALA A 151 27.86 47.55 -61.86
CA ALA A 151 28.69 48.23 -62.85
C ALA A 151 29.22 49.56 -62.31
N ALA A 152 30.49 49.86 -62.60
CA ALA A 152 31.13 51.11 -62.22
C ALA A 152 31.86 51.72 -63.42
N THR A 153 31.84 53.06 -63.53
CA THR A 153 32.69 53.80 -64.47
C THR A 153 34.11 53.82 -63.96
N ILE A 154 35.06 53.37 -64.77
CA ILE A 154 36.47 53.26 -64.42
C ILE A 154 37.27 54.17 -65.33
N PRO A 155 37.95 55.19 -64.78
CA PRO A 155 38.85 56.03 -65.56
C PRO A 155 40.14 55.26 -65.87
N VAL A 156 40.74 55.46 -67.04
CA VAL A 156 41.97 54.78 -67.43
C VAL A 156 42.87 55.67 -68.26
N THR A 157 44.19 55.46 -68.11
CA THR A 157 45.22 56.11 -68.90
C THR A 157 45.86 55.07 -69.81
N ALA A 158 46.10 55.43 -71.07
CA ALA A 158 46.65 54.52 -72.08
C ALA A 158 47.95 53.85 -71.59
N GLY A 159 48.02 52.52 -71.74
CA GLY A 159 49.23 51.72 -71.46
C GLY A 159 49.57 51.50 -69.98
N ILE A 160 48.86 52.14 -69.05
CA ILE A 160 49.12 52.04 -67.62
C ILE A 160 48.21 51.00 -66.98
N GLU A 161 48.81 50.12 -66.19
CA GLU A 161 48.09 49.18 -65.33
C GLU A 161 47.70 49.87 -64.03
N LYS A 162 46.42 49.81 -63.67
CA LYS A 162 45.91 50.44 -62.45
C LYS A 162 44.96 49.52 -61.70
N ALA A 163 45.13 49.47 -60.39
CA ALA A 163 44.29 48.72 -59.48
C ALA A 163 43.13 49.58 -58.95
N TYR A 164 41.94 48.99 -58.94
CA TYR A 164 40.71 49.57 -58.40
C TYR A 164 40.13 48.65 -57.34
N VAL A 165 39.88 49.17 -56.15
CA VAL A 165 39.15 48.43 -55.11
C VAL A 165 37.66 48.56 -55.40
N VAL A 166 37.03 47.45 -55.74
CA VAL A 166 35.60 47.37 -56.01
C VAL A 166 34.92 46.74 -54.81
N THR A 167 34.09 47.53 -54.12
CA THR A 167 33.36 47.07 -52.94
C THR A 167 32.07 46.39 -53.38
N PHE A 168 31.78 45.23 -52.81
CA PHE A 168 30.50 44.57 -53.05
C PHE A 168 29.37 45.37 -52.43
N GLN A 169 28.19 45.36 -53.06
CA GLN A 169 26.98 45.99 -52.51
C GLN A 169 26.54 45.37 -51.17
N GLN A 170 27.07 44.19 -50.84
CA GLN A 170 26.78 43.43 -49.63
C GLN A 170 27.99 42.56 -49.26
N ALA A 171 28.19 42.34 -47.96
CA ALA A 171 29.20 41.41 -47.48
C ALA A 171 28.79 39.95 -47.78
N PHE A 172 29.77 39.14 -48.16
CA PHE A 172 29.67 37.69 -48.26
C PHE A 172 30.21 37.04 -46.99
N SER A 173 29.77 35.81 -46.68
CA SER A 173 30.23 35.11 -45.47
C SER A 173 31.64 34.52 -45.65
N LYS A 174 32.05 34.29 -46.91
CA LYS A 174 33.40 33.89 -47.35
C LYS A 174 33.80 34.67 -48.61
N PRO A 175 35.10 34.81 -48.94
CA PRO A 175 35.52 35.42 -50.19
C PRO A 175 34.88 34.70 -51.40
N PRO A 176 34.07 35.39 -52.22
CA PRO A 176 33.37 34.78 -53.35
C PRO A 176 34.33 34.54 -54.52
N ILE A 177 33.91 33.71 -55.48
CA ILE A 177 34.56 33.66 -56.79
C ILE A 177 34.09 34.87 -57.58
N VAL A 178 35.02 35.69 -58.07
CA VAL A 178 34.72 36.91 -58.83
C VAL A 178 35.18 36.76 -60.27
N THR A 179 34.30 37.12 -61.19
CA THR A 179 34.63 37.37 -62.59
C THR A 179 34.28 38.81 -62.93
N ALA A 180 35.11 39.46 -63.74
CA ALA A 180 34.87 40.83 -64.20
C ALA A 180 34.94 40.88 -65.73
N SER A 181 34.10 41.71 -66.35
CA SER A 181 34.05 41.85 -67.80
C SER A 181 33.84 43.31 -68.18
N PRO A 182 34.58 43.83 -69.18
CA PRO A 182 34.32 45.16 -69.71
C PRO A 182 32.99 45.15 -70.48
N LEU A 183 32.23 46.24 -70.40
CA LEU A 183 30.93 46.38 -71.06
C LEU A 183 30.98 47.37 -72.23
N ARG A 184 31.07 48.68 -71.92
CA ARG A 184 31.01 49.77 -72.92
C ARG A 184 31.87 50.96 -72.50
N GLY A 185 32.34 51.75 -73.46
CA GLY A 185 33.09 52.99 -73.23
C GLY A 185 34.10 53.28 -74.32
N ASP A 186 34.71 54.46 -74.24
CA ASP A 186 35.62 54.98 -75.27
C ASP A 186 36.98 54.26 -75.26
N ALA A 187 37.26 53.54 -74.18
CA ALA A 187 38.52 52.84 -73.94
C ALA A 187 38.40 51.31 -73.96
N ILE A 188 37.31 50.72 -74.47
CA ILE A 188 37.02 49.27 -74.38
C ILE A 188 37.94 48.39 -75.23
N ASP A 189 38.47 48.92 -76.34
CA ASP A 189 39.30 48.15 -77.24
C ASP A 189 40.67 47.88 -76.61
N GLY A 190 41.04 46.61 -76.49
CA GLY A 190 42.25 46.18 -75.79
C GLY A 190 42.19 46.24 -74.25
N VAL A 191 41.02 46.38 -73.61
CA VAL A 191 40.89 46.29 -72.16
C VAL A 191 41.12 44.86 -71.68
N ARG A 192 42.06 44.71 -70.75
CA ARG A 192 42.28 43.49 -69.99
C ARG A 192 41.91 43.76 -68.54
N LEU A 193 40.93 43.02 -68.03
CA LEU A 193 40.56 43.00 -66.63
C LEU A 193 41.12 41.74 -65.99
N ALA A 194 41.83 41.90 -64.88
CA ALA A 194 42.21 40.79 -64.02
C ALA A 194 41.62 41.00 -62.63
N VAL A 195 41.13 39.91 -62.05
CA VAL A 195 40.69 39.90 -60.65
C VAL A 195 41.91 39.57 -59.80
N GLY A 196 42.28 40.50 -58.92
CA GLY A 196 43.32 40.34 -57.92
C GLY A 196 42.77 39.77 -56.62
N GLN A 197 43.28 40.25 -55.49
CA GLN A 197 42.83 39.80 -54.17
C GLN A 197 41.32 39.98 -54.00
N VAL A 198 40.64 38.93 -53.54
CA VAL A 198 39.22 38.94 -53.19
C VAL A 198 39.07 38.76 -51.68
N THR A 199 38.23 39.58 -51.07
CA THR A 199 37.84 39.50 -49.65
C THR A 199 36.33 39.27 -49.54
N THR A 200 35.77 39.25 -48.33
CA THR A 200 34.32 39.15 -48.12
C THR A 200 33.55 40.42 -48.46
N THR A 201 34.23 41.55 -48.60
CA THR A 201 33.60 42.88 -48.78
C THR A 201 34.02 43.57 -50.06
N ASN A 202 35.14 43.19 -50.68
CA ASN A 202 35.65 43.81 -51.88
C ASN A 202 36.55 42.87 -52.69
N PHE A 203 36.91 43.29 -53.90
CA PHE A 203 38.02 42.73 -54.65
C PHE A 203 38.85 43.83 -55.32
N THR A 204 40.11 43.53 -55.60
CA THR A 204 40.96 44.39 -56.41
C THR A 204 40.78 44.02 -57.88
N MET A 205 40.28 44.95 -58.68
CA MET A 205 40.28 44.81 -60.13
C MET A 205 41.50 45.51 -60.71
N VAL A 206 42.32 44.75 -61.42
CA VAL A 206 43.47 45.28 -62.15
C VAL A 206 43.06 45.52 -63.59
N VAL A 207 43.25 46.75 -64.06
CA VAL A 207 42.81 47.20 -65.36
C VAL A 207 44.00 47.67 -66.17
N LYS A 208 44.11 47.18 -67.40
CA LYS A 208 45.06 47.67 -68.41
C LYS A 208 44.33 47.90 -69.73
N THR A 209 44.61 49.01 -70.40
CA THR A 209 44.02 49.36 -71.69
C THR A 209 45.08 49.92 -72.64
N ALA A 210 44.86 49.80 -73.96
CA ALA A 210 45.70 50.39 -74.98
C ALA A 210 45.44 51.90 -75.18
N VAL A 211 44.28 52.40 -74.75
CA VAL A 211 43.81 53.78 -74.99
C VAL A 211 43.32 54.43 -73.70
N GLY A 212 43.44 55.75 -73.56
CA GLY A 212 42.93 56.48 -72.38
C GLY A 212 41.44 56.80 -72.50
N GLY A 213 40.73 56.92 -71.39
CA GLY A 213 39.30 57.25 -71.38
C GLY A 213 38.54 56.66 -70.19
N ASN A 214 37.25 56.40 -70.38
CA ASN A 214 36.39 55.77 -69.39
C ASN A 214 35.72 54.53 -69.99
N PHE A 215 35.47 53.52 -69.15
CA PHE A 215 34.60 52.40 -69.51
C PHE A 215 33.81 51.91 -68.30
N TYR A 216 32.73 51.18 -68.56
CA TYR A 216 31.99 50.46 -67.54
C TYR A 216 32.45 49.00 -67.52
N ALA A 217 32.72 48.47 -66.32
CA ALA A 217 32.88 47.04 -66.10
C ALA A 217 31.69 46.50 -65.32
N SER A 218 31.28 45.27 -65.60
CA SER A 218 30.47 44.48 -64.67
C SER A 218 31.33 43.46 -63.95
N TYR A 219 30.92 43.08 -62.75
CA TYR A 219 31.42 41.87 -62.11
C TYR A 219 30.28 40.94 -61.72
N ILE A 220 30.60 39.67 -61.57
CA ILE A 220 29.76 38.66 -60.94
C ILE A 220 30.56 38.08 -59.78
N ALA A 221 29.98 38.09 -58.59
CA ALA A 221 30.53 37.45 -57.39
C ALA A 221 29.59 36.32 -56.94
N VAL A 222 30.12 35.10 -56.80
CA VAL A 222 29.37 33.91 -56.40
C VAL A 222 29.96 33.33 -55.11
N GLU A 223 29.13 33.24 -54.07
CA GLU A 223 29.44 32.48 -52.86
C GLU A 223 28.84 31.07 -52.98
N ILE A 224 29.71 30.07 -52.83
CA ILE A 224 29.41 28.63 -52.89
C ILE A 224 29.50 28.05 -51.47
#